data_AF-A0A1G6GR04-F1
#
_entry.id   AF-A0A1G6GR04-F1
#
_cell.length_a   1.000
_cell.length_b   1.000
_cell.length_c   1.000
_cell.angle_alpha   90.00
_cell.angle_beta   90.00
_cell.angle_gamma   90.00
#
_symmetry.space_group_name_H-M   'P 1'
#
loop_
_entity.id
_entity.type
_entity.pdbx_description
1 polymer ?
#
loop_
_entity_poly.entity_id
_entity_poly.type
_entity_poly.pdbx_seq_one_letter_code
_entity_poly.pdbx_strand_id
1 'polypeptide(L)'
;MDGCGTFFGVSDFVPENCGPIVITVTPGDKLTETALENKIYMPRTESQYAKDGGEYGLSLKQTIPSWNNAELGVYFANYHSKMPNFDGVSVTAPGVANFNTSEYYSLYPEDIKMYGLSLSAKVGDTNLFSELTHKPDQPFQRNGTDVVFALVLDNKTPLTEAGTSVDLGQHLQGWVSLPVTQFSLGASGSKKNIFGADSASWAAEMAVNHVDDIGNHRLGRVGAFGRSELSTGAYDPETKANQCTPYGTAHLSNDEIDRLNERYCNDEGFVTEWSYGYRLRGALTYKDILPSTVISPSVAFRHDIQGFSQNFQEDQMSVTAAVSATYQQKYTAELGYTNFFGSNEFSIIDDRDFASLAFKANF
;
A
#
# COMPACT_ATOMS: atom_id res chain seq x y z
N MET A 1 9.92 -4.68 -4.70
CA MET A 1 8.96 -3.81 -5.42
C MET A 1 8.77 -4.39 -6.80
N ASP A 2 7.55 -4.32 -7.31
CA ASP A 2 7.28 -4.71 -8.69
C ASP A 2 7.98 -3.75 -9.65
N GLY A 3 8.37 -4.25 -10.83
CA GLY A 3 8.97 -3.42 -11.87
C GLY A 3 7.95 -2.44 -12.45
N CYS A 4 8.43 -1.37 -13.06
CA CYS A 4 7.55 -0.36 -13.64
C CYS A 4 6.83 -0.86 -14.89
N GLY A 5 5.58 -0.44 -15.04
CA GLY A 5 4.68 -0.92 -16.10
C GLY A 5 4.29 -2.39 -15.98
N THR A 6 4.58 -3.05 -14.85
CA THR A 6 4.14 -4.43 -14.63
C THR A 6 2.67 -4.47 -14.19
N PHE A 7 2.01 -5.61 -14.42
CA PHE A 7 0.61 -5.80 -14.08
C PHE A 7 0.27 -5.54 -12.60
N PHE A 8 1.21 -5.78 -11.68
CA PHE A 8 1.01 -5.52 -10.24
C PHE A 8 1.66 -4.21 -9.76
N GLY A 9 2.35 -3.49 -10.65
CA GLY A 9 2.89 -2.17 -10.36
C GLY A 9 1.78 -1.21 -9.94
N VAL A 10 1.89 -0.69 -8.72
CA VAL A 10 1.00 0.34 -8.17
C VAL A 10 1.60 1.74 -8.22
N SER A 11 2.90 1.84 -8.52
CA SER A 11 3.62 3.08 -8.77
C SER A 11 4.80 2.82 -9.70
N ASP A 12 4.97 3.71 -10.68
CA ASP A 12 6.04 3.64 -11.68
C ASP A 12 7.19 4.62 -11.40
N PHE A 13 7.21 5.30 -10.25
CA PHE A 13 8.28 6.26 -9.94
C PHE A 13 9.18 5.80 -8.79
N VAL A 14 8.76 4.87 -7.95
CA VAL A 14 9.55 4.41 -6.80
C VAL A 14 10.58 3.32 -7.15
N PRO A 15 10.29 2.31 -7.99
CA PRO A 15 11.26 1.26 -8.29
C PRO A 15 12.53 1.78 -8.99
N GLU A 16 13.64 1.07 -8.79
CA GLU A 16 14.91 1.42 -9.43
C GLU A 16 14.80 1.38 -10.97
N ASN A 17 15.52 2.29 -11.62
CA ASN A 17 15.52 2.48 -13.08
C ASN A 17 14.18 2.90 -13.69
N CYS A 18 13.24 3.37 -12.86
CA CYS A 18 11.99 3.91 -13.34
C CYS A 18 11.98 5.42 -13.28
N GLY A 19 11.72 6.05 -14.41
CA GLY A 19 11.73 7.49 -14.56
C GLY A 19 12.19 7.89 -15.96
N PRO A 20 12.32 9.21 -16.22
CA PRO A 20 11.97 10.30 -15.30
C PRO A 20 10.45 10.41 -15.05
N ILE A 21 10.04 11.19 -14.05
CA ILE A 21 8.63 11.58 -13.94
C ILE A 21 8.36 12.61 -15.03
N VAL A 22 7.43 12.30 -15.94
CA VAL A 22 7.02 13.21 -17.01
C VAL A 22 5.86 14.09 -16.52
N ILE A 23 5.99 15.41 -16.63
CA ILE A 23 5.02 16.35 -16.06
C ILE A 23 4.18 16.99 -17.18
N THR A 24 3.17 16.27 -17.68
CA THR A 24 2.37 16.69 -18.86
C THR A 24 1.15 17.56 -18.53
N VAL A 25 1.15 18.23 -17.38
CA VAL A 25 0.04 19.08 -16.90
C VAL A 25 0.08 20.52 -17.43
N THR A 26 0.88 20.76 -18.48
CA THR A 26 1.01 22.06 -19.15
C THR A 26 0.17 22.08 -20.45
N PRO A 27 -0.41 23.23 -20.84
CA PRO A 27 -1.09 23.35 -22.12
C PRO A 27 -0.12 23.14 -23.30
N GLY A 28 -0.44 22.27 -24.26
CA GLY A 28 0.41 22.02 -25.44
C GLY A 28 0.31 20.60 -25.97
N ASP A 29 1.34 20.16 -26.70
CA ASP A 29 1.57 18.76 -27.05
C ASP A 29 2.09 17.99 -25.82
N LYS A 30 1.49 16.83 -25.55
CA LYS A 30 1.52 16.13 -24.24
C LYS A 30 2.03 14.71 -24.38
N LEU A 31 2.64 14.41 -25.51
CA LEU A 31 3.36 13.17 -25.73
C LEU A 31 4.62 13.14 -24.85
N THR A 32 4.96 11.95 -24.35
CA THR A 32 6.19 11.73 -23.58
C THR A 32 7.43 12.19 -24.35
N GLU A 33 7.50 11.93 -25.66
CA GLU A 33 8.59 12.37 -26.53
C GLU A 33 8.77 13.89 -26.50
N THR A 34 7.68 14.63 -26.76
CA THR A 34 7.69 16.10 -26.74
C THR A 34 8.02 16.66 -25.35
N ALA A 35 7.55 16.02 -24.28
CA ALA A 35 7.89 16.43 -22.92
C ALA A 35 9.38 16.23 -22.62
N LEU A 36 9.98 15.12 -23.08
CA LEU A 36 11.42 14.87 -22.93
C LEU A 36 12.25 15.88 -23.74
N GLU A 37 11.88 16.16 -24.99
CA GLU A 37 12.54 17.16 -25.84
C GLU A 37 12.50 18.57 -25.21
N ASN A 38 11.35 18.94 -24.65
CA ASN A 38 11.14 20.24 -24.02
C ASN A 38 11.57 20.30 -22.55
N LYS A 39 12.23 19.25 -22.03
CA LYS A 39 12.73 19.17 -20.64
C LYS A 39 11.65 19.29 -19.56
N ILE A 40 10.44 18.83 -19.88
CA ILE A 40 9.26 18.81 -19.01
C ILE A 40 9.21 17.47 -18.25
N TYR A 41 10.27 17.20 -17.50
CA TYR A 41 10.39 15.98 -16.71
C TYR A 41 11.22 16.25 -15.46
N MET A 42 11.10 15.40 -14.45
CA MET A 42 11.92 15.41 -13.25
C MET A 42 12.80 14.15 -13.26
N PRO A 43 14.14 14.29 -13.34
CA PRO A 43 15.05 13.15 -13.29
C PRO A 43 14.98 12.42 -11.94
N ARG A 44 15.10 11.10 -12.01
CA ARG A 44 15.35 10.25 -10.84
C ARG A 44 16.85 10.16 -10.58
N THR A 45 17.29 10.38 -9.35
CA THR A 45 18.68 10.17 -8.93
C THR A 45 18.84 8.87 -8.14
N GLU A 46 20.05 8.59 -7.68
CA GLU A 46 20.36 7.35 -6.96
C GLU A 46 19.58 7.26 -5.63
N SER A 47 19.08 6.07 -5.31
CA SER A 47 18.38 5.84 -4.04
C SER A 47 19.35 5.97 -2.85
N GLN A 48 18.85 6.54 -1.77
CA GLN A 48 19.51 6.58 -0.48
C GLN A 48 19.09 5.37 0.36
N TYR A 49 19.90 4.32 0.30
CA TYR A 49 19.68 3.10 1.08
C TYR A 49 19.94 3.33 2.56
N ALA A 50 19.17 2.61 3.40
CA ALA A 50 19.49 2.48 4.81
C ALA A 50 20.84 1.76 4.98
N LYS A 51 21.51 2.02 6.09
CA LYS A 51 22.75 1.38 6.51
C LYS A 51 22.56 -0.12 6.69
N ASP A 52 23.64 -0.87 6.50
CA ASP A 52 23.69 -2.32 6.71
C ASP A 52 23.74 -2.73 8.21
N GLY A 53 23.46 -1.81 9.14
CA GLY A 53 23.55 -2.07 10.57
C GLY A 53 22.80 -1.03 11.41
N GLY A 54 22.51 -1.37 12.67
CA GLY A 54 21.60 -0.59 13.52
C GLY A 54 20.28 -1.30 13.79
N GLU A 55 20.02 -2.42 13.12
CA GLU A 55 18.84 -3.26 13.35
C GLU A 55 19.08 -4.26 14.50
N TYR A 56 18.21 -4.28 15.51
CA TYR A 56 18.29 -5.19 16.65
C TYR A 56 16.92 -5.37 17.30
N GLY A 57 16.76 -6.41 18.12
CA GLY A 57 15.51 -6.63 18.84
C GLY A 57 15.66 -7.59 20.01
N LEU A 58 14.67 -7.58 20.90
CA LEU A 58 14.56 -8.48 22.04
C LEU A 58 13.14 -9.06 22.07
N SER A 59 13.03 -10.34 22.39
CA SER A 59 11.75 -10.98 22.66
C SER A 59 11.84 -11.80 23.94
N LEU A 60 10.81 -11.66 24.78
CA LEU A 60 10.58 -12.47 25.96
C LEU A 60 9.26 -13.21 25.80
N LYS A 61 9.26 -14.49 26.11
CA LYS A 61 8.09 -15.35 25.99
C LYS A 61 7.88 -16.12 27.28
N GLN A 62 6.63 -16.20 27.71
CA GLN A 62 6.22 -16.92 28.91
C GLN A 62 5.05 -17.83 28.58
N THR A 63 5.22 -19.12 28.85
CA THR A 63 4.10 -20.08 28.85
C THR A 63 3.30 -19.95 30.14
N ILE A 64 1.98 -19.99 30.03
CA ILE A 64 1.00 -19.91 31.12
C ILE A 64 0.29 -21.26 31.22
N PRO A 65 0.77 -22.20 32.07
CA PRO A 65 0.23 -23.55 32.14
C PRO A 65 -1.26 -23.59 32.51
N SER A 66 -1.71 -22.66 33.37
CA SER A 66 -3.10 -22.56 33.81
C SER A 66 -4.07 -22.20 32.68
N TRP A 67 -3.58 -21.69 31.54
CA TRP A 67 -4.37 -21.33 30.36
C TRP A 67 -4.13 -22.31 29.22
N ASN A 68 -4.10 -23.61 29.53
CA ASN A 68 -3.82 -24.66 28.57
C ASN A 68 -2.50 -24.43 27.81
N ASN A 69 -1.46 -24.04 28.57
CA ASN A 69 -0.14 -23.69 28.04
C ASN A 69 -0.14 -22.56 26.99
N ALA A 70 -1.00 -21.55 27.17
CA ALA A 70 -0.94 -20.33 26.35
C ALA A 70 0.45 -19.68 26.42
N GLU A 71 0.91 -19.05 25.34
CA GLU A 71 2.16 -18.31 25.27
C GLU A 71 1.87 -16.81 25.19
N LEU A 72 2.41 -16.06 26.15
CA LEU A 72 2.46 -14.59 26.12
C LEU A 72 3.84 -14.16 25.64
N GLY A 73 3.90 -13.28 24.66
CA GLY A 73 5.12 -12.66 24.15
C GLY A 73 5.13 -11.15 24.40
N VAL A 74 6.32 -10.62 24.71
CA VAL A 74 6.63 -9.20 24.66
C VAL A 74 7.86 -9.04 23.78
N TYR A 75 7.85 -8.10 22.85
CA TYR A 75 8.99 -7.87 21.98
C TYR A 75 9.22 -6.39 21.67
N PHE A 76 10.47 -6.08 21.39
CA PHE A 76 10.94 -4.79 20.91
C PHE A 76 11.83 -5.02 19.69
N ALA A 77 11.71 -4.16 18.67
CA ALA A 77 12.60 -4.13 17.53
C ALA A 77 12.95 -2.68 17.16
N ASN A 78 14.21 -2.44 16.80
CA ASN A 78 14.68 -1.30 16.02
C ASN A 78 15.04 -1.83 14.64
N TYR A 79 14.45 -1.30 13.58
CA TYR A 79 14.67 -1.76 12.21
C TYR A 79 14.68 -0.60 11.22
N HIS A 80 15.19 -0.84 10.02
CA HIS A 80 15.13 0.12 8.92
C HIS A 80 14.00 -0.25 7.98
N SER A 81 13.29 0.74 7.45
CA SER A 81 12.20 0.49 6.52
C SER A 81 12.69 -0.31 5.33
N LYS A 82 11.98 -1.37 4.96
CA LYS A 82 12.17 -2.06 3.68
C LYS A 82 11.25 -1.50 2.60
N MET A 83 10.32 -0.63 3.00
CA MET A 83 9.47 0.14 2.11
C MET A 83 10.12 1.50 1.85
N PRO A 84 10.35 1.88 0.60
CA PRO A 84 10.89 3.19 0.29
C PRO A 84 9.86 4.31 0.52
N ASN A 85 10.39 5.45 0.90
CA ASN A 85 9.79 6.77 0.74
C ASN A 85 10.53 7.49 -0.39
N PHE A 86 10.08 8.69 -0.76
CA PHE A 86 10.85 9.52 -1.67
C PHE A 86 10.87 10.98 -1.19
N ASP A 87 12.03 11.59 -1.41
CA ASP A 87 12.30 13.02 -1.25
C ASP A 87 12.70 13.60 -2.61
N GLY A 88 12.88 14.91 -2.67
CA GLY A 88 13.42 15.56 -3.85
C GLY A 88 14.02 16.93 -3.57
N VAL A 89 14.63 17.50 -4.62
CA VAL A 89 15.17 18.85 -4.62
C VAL A 89 14.43 19.66 -5.68
N SER A 90 13.95 20.85 -5.30
CA SER A 90 13.17 21.70 -6.18
C SER A 90 14.01 22.24 -7.33
N VAL A 91 13.33 22.70 -8.39
CA VAL A 91 13.97 23.31 -9.56
C VAL A 91 14.91 24.47 -9.17
N THR A 92 15.96 24.67 -9.96
CA THR A 92 16.96 25.73 -9.76
C THR A 92 16.55 27.09 -10.36
N ALA A 93 15.51 27.12 -11.19
CA ALA A 93 14.89 28.33 -11.70
C ALA A 93 13.40 28.10 -11.99
N PRO A 94 12.53 29.13 -11.88
CA PRO A 94 11.11 28.97 -12.18
C PRO A 94 10.83 28.67 -13.66
N GLY A 95 9.67 28.05 -13.92
CA GLY A 95 9.15 27.84 -15.27
C GLY A 95 9.39 26.43 -15.82
N VAL A 96 8.49 26.03 -16.72
CA VAL A 96 8.38 24.67 -17.26
C VAL A 96 9.68 24.14 -17.88
N ALA A 97 10.47 25.01 -18.52
CA ALA A 97 11.74 24.64 -19.16
C ALA A 97 12.84 24.22 -18.16
N ASN A 98 12.62 24.41 -16.86
CA ASN A 98 13.55 24.08 -15.79
C ASN A 98 13.09 22.88 -14.96
N PHE A 99 12.00 22.20 -15.30
CA PHE A 99 11.54 21.03 -14.53
C PHE A 99 12.64 19.95 -14.45
N ASN A 100 13.44 19.81 -15.50
CA ASN A 100 14.57 18.87 -15.53
C ASN A 100 15.74 19.22 -14.59
N THR A 101 15.70 20.36 -13.89
CA THR A 101 16.70 20.73 -12.87
C THR A 101 16.26 20.40 -11.45
N SER A 102 15.01 19.95 -11.26
CA SER A 102 14.59 19.27 -10.04
C SER A 102 15.08 17.83 -10.03
N GLU A 103 14.98 17.14 -8.91
CA GLU A 103 15.30 15.72 -8.79
C GLU A 103 14.44 15.06 -7.72
N TYR A 104 14.26 13.74 -7.85
CA TYR A 104 13.70 12.91 -6.81
C TYR A 104 14.50 11.61 -6.66
N TYR A 105 14.47 11.03 -5.47
CA TYR A 105 15.12 9.76 -5.17
C TYR A 105 14.34 8.98 -4.12
N SER A 106 14.47 7.66 -4.16
CA SER A 106 13.96 6.81 -3.10
C SER A 106 14.89 6.87 -1.88
N LEU A 107 14.33 6.83 -0.69
CA LEU A 107 15.06 6.68 0.56
C LEU A 107 14.37 5.69 1.48
N TYR A 108 15.13 5.11 2.40
CA TYR A 108 14.63 4.09 3.32
C TYR A 108 14.81 4.58 4.76
N PRO A 109 13.74 5.08 5.42
CA PRO A 109 13.85 5.62 6.77
C PRO A 109 14.45 4.62 7.76
N GLU A 110 15.37 5.08 8.59
CA GLU A 110 16.12 4.29 9.57
C GLU A 110 15.51 4.38 10.97
N ASP A 111 15.98 3.50 11.88
CA ASP A 111 15.69 3.54 13.32
C ASP A 111 14.21 3.57 13.75
N ILE A 112 13.37 2.83 13.03
CA ILE A 112 11.94 2.65 13.36
C ILE A 112 11.83 1.71 14.55
N LYS A 113 11.14 2.17 15.59
CA LYS A 113 10.95 1.41 16.82
C LYS A 113 9.58 0.75 16.81
N MET A 114 9.55 -0.52 17.19
CA MET A 114 8.31 -1.28 17.35
C MET A 114 8.30 -1.99 18.71
N TYR A 115 7.23 -1.78 19.45
CA TYR A 115 6.89 -2.50 20.67
C TYR A 115 5.73 -3.43 20.37
N GLY A 116 5.76 -4.65 20.89
CA GLY A 116 4.68 -5.59 20.65
C GLY A 116 4.38 -6.51 21.82
N LEU A 117 3.11 -6.90 21.90
CA LEU A 117 2.56 -7.90 22.79
C LEU A 117 1.88 -8.96 21.93
N SER A 118 2.08 -10.23 22.24
CA SER A 118 1.41 -11.33 21.54
C SER A 118 0.85 -12.37 22.49
N LEU A 119 -0.27 -12.97 22.11
CA LEU A 119 -0.89 -14.08 22.82
C LEU A 119 -1.19 -15.19 21.83
N SER A 120 -0.75 -16.41 22.13
CA SER A 120 -1.14 -17.63 21.43
C SER A 120 -1.76 -18.59 22.43
N ALA A 121 -2.97 -19.06 22.18
CA ALA A 121 -3.71 -19.91 23.11
C ALA A 121 -4.50 -20.98 22.37
N LYS A 122 -4.93 -22.01 23.09
CA LYS A 122 -5.83 -23.04 22.57
C LYS A 122 -7.05 -23.21 23.46
N VAL A 123 -8.23 -22.95 22.89
CA VAL A 123 -9.54 -23.07 23.57
C VAL A 123 -10.33 -24.19 22.88
N GLY A 124 -10.47 -25.32 23.57
CA GLY A 124 -11.00 -26.55 22.97
C GLY A 124 -10.14 -26.98 21.78
N ASP A 125 -10.75 -27.10 20.60
CA ASP A 125 -10.07 -27.44 19.34
C ASP A 125 -9.66 -26.21 18.51
N THR A 126 -9.90 -25.00 19.02
CA THR A 126 -9.60 -23.74 18.33
C THR A 126 -8.30 -23.15 18.85
N ASN A 127 -7.40 -22.83 17.94
CA ASN A 127 -6.22 -22.01 18.22
C ASN A 127 -6.62 -20.54 18.11
N LEU A 128 -6.23 -19.74 19.09
CA LEU A 128 -6.40 -18.29 19.12
C LEU A 128 -5.03 -17.64 19.07
N PHE A 129 -4.93 -16.56 18.31
CA PHE A 129 -3.73 -15.73 18.23
C PHE A 129 -4.13 -14.26 18.26
N SER A 130 -3.36 -13.44 18.95
CA SER A 130 -3.58 -12.00 19.00
C SER A 130 -2.26 -11.28 19.12
N GLU A 131 -2.19 -10.10 18.50
CA GLU A 131 -1.01 -9.26 18.51
C GLU A 131 -1.42 -7.78 18.65
N LEU A 132 -0.70 -7.05 19.50
CA LEU A 132 -0.78 -5.60 19.62
C LEU A 132 0.61 -5.06 19.34
N THR A 133 0.76 -4.18 18.36
CA THR A 133 2.01 -3.47 18.08
C THR A 133 1.81 -1.97 18.18
N HIS A 134 2.87 -1.28 18.61
CA HIS A 134 2.93 0.17 18.64
C HIS A 134 4.27 0.64 18.06
N LYS A 135 4.21 1.56 17.11
CA LYS A 135 5.35 2.15 16.41
C LYS A 135 5.28 3.67 16.55
N PRO A 136 6.08 4.30 17.42
CA PRO A 136 6.01 5.74 17.65
C PRO A 136 6.40 6.60 16.44
N ASP A 137 7.22 6.05 15.54
CA ASP A 137 7.89 6.78 14.46
C ASP A 137 7.71 6.12 13.07
N GLN A 138 6.54 5.52 12.80
CA GLN A 138 6.25 4.86 11.52
C GLN A 138 6.27 5.88 10.36
N PRO A 139 7.11 5.67 9.33
CA PRO A 139 7.14 6.57 8.17
C PRO A 139 5.92 6.39 7.27
N PHE A 140 5.39 7.52 6.81
CA PHE A 140 4.33 7.65 5.82
C PHE A 140 4.72 8.62 4.72
N GLN A 141 4.55 8.19 3.47
CA GLN A 141 4.75 9.02 2.30
C GLN A 141 3.64 10.08 2.24
N ARG A 142 3.97 11.36 2.09
CA ARG A 142 3.01 12.39 1.67
C ARG A 142 2.56 12.09 0.25
N ASN A 143 1.40 12.60 -0.16
CA ASN A 143 0.90 12.38 -1.51
C ASN A 143 1.98 12.67 -2.55
N GLY A 144 2.29 11.65 -3.35
CA GLY A 144 3.42 11.73 -4.26
C GLY A 144 3.25 12.83 -5.31
N THR A 145 2.01 12.99 -5.80
CA THR A 145 1.67 14.03 -6.77
C THR A 145 1.89 15.42 -6.18
N ASP A 146 1.44 15.68 -4.95
CA ASP A 146 1.62 16.99 -4.30
C ASP A 146 3.09 17.33 -4.02
N VAL A 147 3.92 16.34 -3.71
CA VAL A 147 5.38 16.51 -3.58
C VAL A 147 5.99 16.87 -4.94
N VAL A 148 5.64 16.17 -6.02
CA VAL A 148 6.12 16.48 -7.38
C VAL A 148 5.76 17.92 -7.77
N PHE A 149 4.52 18.34 -7.53
CA PHE A 149 4.07 19.70 -7.83
C PHE A 149 4.78 20.77 -6.98
N ALA A 150 5.06 20.48 -5.70
CA ALA A 150 5.84 21.37 -4.85
C ALA A 150 7.28 21.56 -5.38
N LEU A 151 7.93 20.48 -5.81
CA LEU A 151 9.30 20.52 -6.35
C LEU A 151 9.43 21.38 -7.64
N VAL A 152 8.33 21.54 -8.39
CA VAL A 152 8.26 22.42 -9.56
C VAL A 152 7.64 23.79 -9.28
N LEU A 153 7.58 24.18 -8.00
CA LEU A 153 7.12 25.48 -7.49
C LEU A 153 5.65 25.80 -7.73
N ASP A 154 4.79 24.77 -7.86
CA ASP A 154 3.35 25.02 -7.87
C ASP A 154 2.93 25.63 -6.52
N ASN A 155 2.35 26.83 -6.58
CA ASN A 155 2.02 27.61 -5.40
C ASN A 155 0.64 27.30 -4.80
N LYS A 156 0.02 26.20 -5.23
CA LYS A 156 -1.27 25.70 -4.77
C LYS A 156 -1.16 24.32 -4.10
N THR A 157 0.05 23.80 -3.95
CA THR A 157 0.28 22.55 -3.21
C THR A 157 -0.17 22.68 -1.75
N PRO A 158 -0.79 21.64 -1.15
CA PRO A 158 -1.11 21.63 0.29
C PRO A 158 0.15 21.60 1.19
N LEU A 159 1.35 21.50 0.60
CA LEU A 159 2.62 21.46 1.32
C LEU A 159 3.14 22.85 1.70
N THR A 160 2.57 23.92 1.12
CA THR A 160 2.93 25.32 1.37
C THR A 160 1.68 26.16 1.61
N GLU A 161 1.85 27.36 2.18
CA GLU A 161 0.74 28.31 2.29
C GLU A 161 0.24 28.74 0.90
N ALA A 162 -1.05 29.04 0.80
CA ALA A 162 -1.68 29.44 -0.45
C ALA A 162 -0.94 30.60 -1.12
N GLY A 163 -0.54 30.43 -2.39
CA GLY A 163 0.18 31.43 -3.16
C GLY A 163 1.69 31.47 -2.93
N THR A 164 2.22 30.61 -2.06
CA THR A 164 3.67 30.46 -1.80
C THR A 164 4.20 29.14 -2.35
N SER A 165 5.50 29.08 -2.64
CA SER A 165 6.20 27.86 -3.08
C SER A 165 7.40 27.59 -2.17
N VAL A 166 7.98 26.40 -2.31
CA VAL A 166 9.32 26.10 -1.81
C VAL A 166 10.37 27.02 -2.46
N ASP A 167 11.53 27.16 -1.82
CA ASP A 167 12.67 27.89 -2.36
C ASP A 167 13.32 27.11 -3.52
N LEU A 168 14.11 27.80 -4.36
CA LEU A 168 14.86 27.18 -5.46
C LEU A 168 15.99 26.29 -4.92
N GLY A 169 16.12 25.07 -5.46
CA GLY A 169 17.13 24.11 -5.01
C GLY A 169 16.93 23.63 -3.57
N GLN A 170 15.73 23.79 -3.01
CA GLN A 170 15.39 23.35 -1.66
C GLN A 170 15.18 21.84 -1.63
N HIS A 171 15.78 21.18 -0.66
CA HIS A 171 15.43 19.81 -0.29
C HIS A 171 14.04 19.77 0.35
N LEU A 172 13.12 18.99 -0.24
CA LEU A 172 11.78 18.76 0.27
C LEU A 172 11.65 17.32 0.77
N GLN A 173 11.41 17.19 2.08
CA GLN A 173 11.09 15.91 2.68
C GLN A 173 9.66 15.48 2.30
N GLY A 174 9.55 14.42 1.51
CA GLY A 174 8.29 13.88 0.99
C GLY A 174 7.55 12.96 1.96
N TRP A 175 8.05 12.72 3.17
CA TRP A 175 7.45 11.83 4.14
C TRP A 175 7.39 12.43 5.55
N VAL A 176 6.59 11.83 6.43
CA VAL A 176 6.48 12.16 7.85
C VAL A 176 6.46 10.89 8.70
N SER A 177 6.91 10.97 9.95
CA SER A 177 6.74 9.88 10.92
C SER A 177 5.54 10.16 11.81
N LEU A 178 4.66 9.16 11.97
CA LEU A 178 3.51 9.23 12.86
C LEU A 178 3.44 8.00 13.78
N PRO A 179 2.86 8.13 14.98
CA PRO A 179 2.59 6.99 15.83
C PRO A 179 1.52 6.08 15.23
N VAL A 180 1.76 4.76 15.24
CA VAL A 180 0.80 3.76 14.76
C VAL A 180 0.63 2.66 15.77
N THR A 181 -0.62 2.34 16.10
CA THR A 181 -0.98 1.18 16.91
C THR A 181 -1.78 0.21 16.06
N GLN A 182 -1.40 -1.07 16.06
CA GLN A 182 -2.06 -2.10 15.28
C GLN A 182 -2.46 -3.24 16.21
N PHE A 183 -3.70 -3.70 16.09
CA PHE A 183 -4.20 -4.83 16.85
C PHE A 183 -4.78 -5.87 15.89
N SER A 184 -4.41 -7.13 16.07
CA SER A 184 -4.99 -8.27 15.38
C SER A 184 -5.49 -9.32 16.36
N LEU A 185 -6.58 -9.98 15.97
CA LEU A 185 -7.15 -11.13 16.64
C LEU A 185 -7.55 -12.14 15.59
N GLY A 186 -7.09 -13.36 15.75
CA GLY A 186 -7.47 -14.45 14.88
C GLY A 186 -7.71 -15.76 15.60
N ALA A 187 -8.42 -16.62 14.91
CA ALA A 187 -8.80 -17.93 15.33
C ALA A 187 -8.63 -18.91 14.17
N SER A 188 -8.21 -20.13 14.47
CA SER A 188 -8.13 -21.20 13.47
C SER A 188 -8.41 -22.55 14.08
N GLY A 189 -8.82 -23.50 13.26
CA GLY A 189 -9.07 -24.85 13.71
C GLY A 189 -9.31 -25.79 12.55
N SER A 190 -9.60 -27.05 12.89
CA SER A 190 -9.99 -28.04 11.90
C SER A 190 -11.05 -28.97 12.47
N LYS A 191 -11.97 -29.40 11.60
CA LYS A 191 -12.96 -30.43 11.89
C LYS A 191 -12.81 -31.57 10.89
N LYS A 192 -13.05 -32.80 11.34
CA LYS A 192 -13.01 -33.99 10.47
C LYS A 192 -14.38 -34.23 9.83
N ASN A 193 -14.39 -34.95 8.72
CA ASN A 193 -15.59 -35.50 8.10
C ASN A 193 -16.64 -34.46 7.67
N ILE A 194 -16.20 -33.33 7.13
CA ILE A 194 -17.08 -32.32 6.52
C ILE A 194 -17.05 -32.50 5.00
N PHE A 195 -18.22 -32.58 4.36
CA PHE A 195 -18.35 -32.75 2.90
C PHE A 195 -17.54 -33.93 2.31
N GLY A 196 -17.43 -35.03 3.07
CA GLY A 196 -16.65 -36.20 2.69
C GLY A 196 -15.13 -36.01 2.73
N ALA A 197 -14.64 -34.85 3.18
CA ALA A 197 -13.22 -34.57 3.36
C ALA A 197 -12.69 -35.20 4.66
N ASP A 198 -11.43 -35.63 4.64
CA ASP A 198 -10.72 -36.12 5.83
C ASP A 198 -10.63 -35.02 6.91
N SER A 199 -10.41 -33.79 6.45
CA SER A 199 -10.38 -32.60 7.30
C SER A 199 -10.83 -31.36 6.56
N ALA A 200 -11.56 -30.49 7.26
CA ALA A 200 -11.85 -29.12 6.89
C ALA A 200 -11.11 -28.21 7.86
N SER A 201 -10.14 -27.45 7.37
CA SER A 201 -9.43 -26.40 8.11
C SER A 201 -10.08 -25.04 7.87
N TRP A 202 -10.06 -24.19 8.87
CA TRP A 202 -10.56 -22.83 8.80
C TRP A 202 -9.66 -21.87 9.57
N ALA A 203 -9.62 -20.62 9.12
CA ALA A 203 -9.00 -19.51 9.82
C ALA A 203 -9.84 -18.24 9.61
N ALA A 204 -9.87 -17.40 10.63
CA ALA A 204 -10.49 -16.08 10.59
C ALA A 204 -9.60 -15.11 11.36
N GLU A 205 -9.39 -13.92 10.83
CA GLU A 205 -8.61 -12.86 11.46
C GLU A 205 -9.30 -11.53 11.25
N MET A 206 -9.34 -10.70 12.29
CA MET A 206 -9.69 -9.30 12.20
C MET A 206 -8.48 -8.47 12.64
N ALA A 207 -8.29 -7.33 12.01
CA ALA A 207 -7.24 -6.40 12.38
C ALA A 207 -7.72 -4.96 12.27
N VAL A 208 -7.15 -4.09 13.10
CA VAL A 208 -7.39 -2.65 13.15
C VAL A 208 -6.05 -1.93 13.26
N ASN A 209 -5.92 -0.80 12.57
CA ASN A 209 -4.85 0.15 12.79
C ASN A 209 -5.45 1.48 13.27
N HIS A 210 -4.69 2.12 14.15
CA HIS A 210 -4.89 3.49 14.57
C HIS A 210 -3.61 4.28 14.26
N VAL A 211 -3.75 5.34 13.45
CA VAL A 211 -2.66 6.28 13.14
C VAL A 211 -2.95 7.56 13.91
N ASP A 212 -2.07 7.89 14.85
CA ASP A 212 -2.21 9.08 15.69
C ASP A 212 -1.58 10.30 14.99
N ASP A 213 -1.92 11.51 15.47
CA ASP A 213 -1.36 12.79 15.01
C ASP A 213 -1.43 13.03 13.48
N ILE A 214 -2.43 12.46 12.80
CA ILE A 214 -2.54 12.57 11.33
C ILE A 214 -2.78 14.00 10.85
N GLY A 215 -3.46 14.82 11.65
CA GLY A 215 -3.73 16.23 11.37
C GLY A 215 -4.29 16.47 9.96
N ASN A 216 -3.71 17.43 9.26
CA ASN A 216 -4.05 17.75 7.86
C ASN A 216 -3.11 17.06 6.85
N HIS A 217 -2.36 16.04 7.27
CA HIS A 217 -1.46 15.36 6.35
C HIS A 217 -2.24 14.56 5.30
N ARG A 218 -1.87 14.74 4.03
CA ARG A 218 -2.37 13.93 2.91
C ARG A 218 -1.34 12.85 2.63
N LEU A 219 -1.56 11.67 3.22
CA LEU A 219 -0.59 10.58 3.23
C LEU A 219 -0.99 9.47 2.26
N GLY A 220 -0.07 9.08 1.39
CA GLY A 220 -0.28 8.06 0.38
C GLY A 220 -1.16 8.53 -0.78
N ARG A 221 -2.05 7.64 -1.21
CA ARG A 221 -2.86 7.71 -2.45
C ARG A 221 -2.03 7.56 -3.73
N VAL A 222 -2.47 6.63 -4.57
CA VAL A 222 -1.81 6.32 -5.85
C VAL A 222 -1.91 7.53 -6.79
N GLY A 223 -0.83 7.80 -7.53
CA GLY A 223 -0.75 8.96 -8.45
C GLY A 223 -1.81 8.98 -9.56
N ALA A 224 -2.41 7.83 -9.88
CA ALA A 224 -3.55 7.72 -10.79
C ALA A 224 -4.77 8.56 -10.36
N PHE A 225 -4.90 8.85 -9.06
CA PHE A 225 -5.95 9.71 -8.49
C PHE A 225 -5.48 11.16 -8.27
N GLY A 226 -4.29 11.53 -8.76
CA GLY A 226 -3.83 12.91 -8.78
C GLY A 226 -3.54 13.55 -7.41
N ARG A 227 -3.60 14.89 -7.40
CA ARG A 227 -3.31 15.77 -6.26
C ARG A 227 -4.45 15.80 -5.25
N SER A 228 -4.13 16.00 -3.97
CA SER A 228 -5.16 16.29 -2.97
C SER A 228 -5.79 17.67 -3.18
N GLU A 229 -6.80 17.99 -2.37
CA GLU A 229 -7.31 19.36 -2.24
C GLU A 229 -6.16 20.39 -2.13
N LEU A 230 -6.27 21.47 -2.90
CA LEU A 230 -5.25 22.50 -3.01
C LEU A 230 -5.22 23.42 -1.78
N SER A 231 -4.08 24.06 -1.52
CA SER A 231 -3.97 25.07 -0.45
C SER A 231 -4.85 26.31 -0.69
N THR A 232 -5.28 26.54 -1.94
CA THR A 232 -6.23 27.61 -2.31
C THR A 232 -7.71 27.22 -2.06
N GLY A 233 -7.97 25.99 -1.59
CA GLY A 233 -9.28 25.46 -1.22
C GLY A 233 -9.78 24.35 -2.13
N ALA A 234 -10.92 23.76 -1.76
CA ALA A 234 -11.63 22.73 -2.52
C ALA A 234 -12.01 23.19 -3.94
N TYR A 235 -12.09 22.22 -4.86
CA TYR A 235 -12.59 22.43 -6.22
C TYR A 235 -14.08 22.83 -6.19
N ASP A 236 -14.41 23.87 -6.95
CA ASP A 236 -15.79 24.35 -7.10
C ASP A 236 -16.33 23.97 -8.48
N PRO A 237 -17.33 23.07 -8.59
CA PRO A 237 -17.88 22.63 -9.86
C PRO A 237 -18.70 23.70 -10.59
N GLU A 238 -19.20 24.73 -9.91
CA GLU A 238 -19.96 25.83 -10.54
C GLU A 238 -19.02 26.86 -11.15
N THR A 239 -18.03 27.32 -10.38
CA THR A 239 -17.10 28.37 -10.82
C THR A 239 -15.86 27.83 -11.53
N LYS A 240 -15.62 26.52 -11.44
CA LYS A 240 -14.42 25.82 -11.93
C LYS A 240 -13.13 26.34 -11.26
N ALA A 241 -13.24 26.96 -10.09
CA ALA A 241 -12.09 27.38 -9.29
C ALA A 241 -11.38 26.18 -8.66
N ASN A 242 -10.10 26.35 -8.29
CA ASN A 242 -9.28 25.35 -7.59
C ASN A 242 -9.16 23.98 -8.28
N GLN A 243 -9.01 23.97 -9.60
CA GLN A 243 -8.74 22.75 -10.36
C GLN A 243 -7.39 22.13 -9.96
N CYS A 244 -7.41 20.92 -9.38
CA CYS A 244 -6.22 20.07 -9.20
C CYS A 244 -5.63 19.65 -10.56
N THR A 245 -6.50 19.35 -11.53
CA THR A 245 -6.14 19.03 -12.91
C THR A 245 -6.61 20.17 -13.81
N PRO A 246 -5.70 20.98 -14.39
CA PRO A 246 -6.10 22.13 -15.21
C PRO A 246 -6.61 21.69 -16.59
N TYR A 247 -7.42 22.55 -17.22
CA TYR A 247 -7.85 22.34 -18.60
C TYR A 247 -6.67 22.20 -19.56
N GLY A 248 -6.85 21.32 -20.54
CA GLY A 248 -5.77 20.98 -21.45
C GLY A 248 -4.73 20.05 -20.82
N THR A 249 -5.06 19.21 -19.84
CA THR A 249 -4.21 18.08 -19.42
C THR A 249 -4.42 16.86 -20.33
N ALA A 250 -3.35 16.11 -20.66
CA ALA A 250 -3.35 14.79 -21.34
C ALA A 250 -4.32 14.56 -22.54
N HIS A 251 -4.67 15.60 -23.30
CA HIS A 251 -5.67 15.59 -24.39
C HIS A 251 -7.10 15.25 -23.97
N LEU A 252 -7.38 15.30 -22.66
CA LEU A 252 -8.72 15.16 -22.12
C LEU A 252 -9.57 16.38 -22.51
N SER A 253 -10.85 16.13 -22.77
CA SER A 253 -11.86 17.18 -22.91
C SER A 253 -12.08 17.89 -21.57
N ASN A 254 -12.59 19.13 -21.61
CA ASN A 254 -12.89 19.87 -20.39
C ASN A 254 -13.92 19.14 -19.52
N ASP A 255 -14.90 18.44 -20.12
CA ASP A 255 -15.89 17.64 -19.39
C ASP A 255 -15.24 16.45 -18.65
N GLU A 256 -14.23 15.81 -19.25
CA GLU A 256 -13.46 14.76 -18.56
C GLU A 256 -12.65 15.34 -17.40
N ILE A 257 -12.04 16.50 -17.60
CA ILE A 257 -11.26 17.19 -16.57
C ILE A 257 -12.16 17.64 -15.41
N ASP A 258 -13.35 18.15 -15.70
CA ASP A 258 -14.33 18.50 -14.67
C ASP A 258 -14.72 17.27 -13.86
N ARG A 259 -15.05 16.15 -14.51
CA ARG A 259 -15.35 14.89 -13.80
C ARG A 259 -14.19 14.39 -12.95
N LEU A 260 -12.94 14.51 -13.43
CA LEU A 260 -11.76 14.12 -12.64
C LEU A 260 -11.59 15.01 -11.41
N ASN A 261 -11.78 16.32 -11.54
CA ASN A 261 -11.69 17.23 -10.41
C ASN A 261 -12.83 17.00 -9.40
N GLU A 262 -14.07 16.85 -9.87
CA GLU A 262 -15.23 16.53 -9.02
C GLU A 262 -15.01 15.26 -8.19
N ARG A 263 -14.33 14.27 -8.79
CA ARG A 263 -14.14 12.96 -8.18
C ARG A 263 -12.90 12.84 -7.29
N TYR A 264 -11.79 13.50 -7.64
CA TYR A 264 -10.49 13.22 -7.02
C TYR A 264 -9.77 14.46 -6.46
N CYS A 265 -10.25 15.68 -6.73
CA CYS A 265 -9.70 16.91 -6.15
C CYS A 265 -10.31 17.16 -4.75
N ASN A 266 -10.06 16.22 -3.85
CA ASN A 266 -10.58 16.17 -2.48
C ASN A 266 -9.51 15.64 -1.51
N ASP A 267 -9.90 15.45 -0.25
CA ASP A 267 -9.08 14.86 0.80
C ASP A 267 -9.44 13.41 1.14
N GLU A 268 -10.06 12.70 0.20
CA GLU A 268 -10.40 11.29 0.32
C GLU A 268 -9.34 10.38 -0.32
N GLY A 269 -9.34 9.10 0.06
CA GLY A 269 -8.38 8.10 -0.43
C GLY A 269 -6.97 8.20 0.16
N PHE A 270 -6.79 9.02 1.20
CA PHE A 270 -5.56 9.11 1.99
C PHE A 270 -5.64 8.26 3.24
N VAL A 271 -4.48 7.97 3.86
CA VAL A 271 -4.43 7.26 5.14
C VAL A 271 -5.40 7.90 6.13
N THR A 272 -6.17 7.06 6.82
CA THR A 272 -7.16 7.48 7.81
C THR A 272 -6.67 7.17 9.22
N GLU A 273 -7.22 7.89 10.20
CA GLU A 273 -6.92 7.66 11.62
C GLU A 273 -7.25 6.23 12.04
N TRP A 274 -8.36 5.67 11.57
CA TRP A 274 -8.77 4.29 11.82
C TRP A 274 -8.92 3.54 10.51
N SER A 275 -8.38 2.32 10.46
CA SER A 275 -8.63 1.39 9.35
C SER A 275 -8.76 -0.03 9.87
N TYR A 276 -9.71 -0.81 9.35
CA TYR A 276 -9.94 -2.17 9.82
C TYR A 276 -10.58 -3.07 8.77
N GLY A 277 -10.40 -4.37 8.97
CA GLY A 277 -10.93 -5.39 8.07
C GLY A 277 -10.75 -6.79 8.63
N TYR A 278 -11.15 -7.77 7.85
CA TYR A 278 -11.00 -9.17 8.20
C TYR A 278 -10.57 -10.04 7.03
N ARG A 279 -10.04 -11.21 7.37
CA ARG A 279 -9.60 -12.26 6.45
C ARG A 279 -10.20 -13.58 6.90
N LEU A 280 -10.73 -14.34 5.96
CA LEU A 280 -11.25 -15.68 6.18
C LEU A 280 -10.55 -16.65 5.25
N ARG A 281 -10.32 -17.87 5.71
CA ARG A 281 -9.85 -18.97 4.86
C ARG A 281 -10.51 -20.27 5.27
N GLY A 282 -10.94 -21.05 4.29
CA GLY A 282 -11.37 -22.43 4.46
C GLY A 282 -10.64 -23.33 3.48
N ALA A 283 -10.26 -24.54 3.91
CA ALA A 283 -9.68 -25.54 3.01
C ALA A 283 -10.12 -26.94 3.41
N LEU A 284 -10.47 -27.75 2.42
CA LEU A 284 -10.77 -29.17 2.59
C LEU A 284 -9.52 -29.99 2.23
N THR A 285 -9.40 -31.19 2.76
CA THR A 285 -8.31 -32.12 2.45
C THR A 285 -8.89 -33.49 2.20
N TYR A 286 -8.54 -34.06 1.04
CA TYR A 286 -8.92 -35.39 0.61
C TYR A 286 -7.65 -36.18 0.30
N LYS A 287 -7.38 -37.25 1.02
CA LYS A 287 -6.13 -38.02 0.90
C LYS A 287 -6.21 -39.20 -0.06
N ASP A 288 -7.42 -39.73 -0.26
CA ASP A 288 -7.62 -41.02 -0.91
C ASP A 288 -8.62 -40.99 -2.08
N ILE A 289 -8.88 -39.81 -2.66
CA ILE A 289 -9.67 -39.72 -3.91
C ILE A 289 -8.87 -40.21 -5.11
N LEU A 290 -7.57 -39.92 -5.15
CA LEU A 290 -6.65 -40.38 -6.18
C LEU A 290 -5.46 -41.10 -5.51
N PRO A 291 -4.91 -42.16 -6.12
CA PRO A 291 -3.80 -42.90 -5.54
C PRO A 291 -2.62 -41.99 -5.17
N SER A 292 -2.19 -42.09 -3.90
CA SER A 292 -1.04 -41.36 -3.35
C SER A 292 -1.09 -39.83 -3.56
N THR A 293 -2.29 -39.25 -3.70
CA THR A 293 -2.48 -37.84 -4.00
C THR A 293 -3.39 -37.20 -2.97
N VAL A 294 -2.91 -36.15 -2.31
CA VAL A 294 -3.74 -35.31 -1.46
C VAL A 294 -4.28 -34.16 -2.28
N ILE A 295 -5.59 -34.05 -2.38
CA ILE A 295 -6.27 -32.93 -3.05
C ILE A 295 -6.80 -31.98 -1.98
N SER A 296 -6.50 -30.69 -2.11
CA SER A 296 -6.96 -29.66 -1.18
C SER A 296 -7.55 -28.45 -1.92
N PRO A 297 -8.88 -28.40 -2.10
CA PRO A 297 -9.55 -27.17 -2.51
C PRO A 297 -9.64 -26.21 -1.34
N SER A 298 -9.50 -24.92 -1.62
CA SER A 298 -9.53 -23.85 -0.63
C SER A 298 -10.15 -22.57 -1.17
N VAL A 299 -10.71 -21.78 -0.26
CA VAL A 299 -11.22 -20.44 -0.52
C VAL A 299 -10.65 -19.51 0.54
N ALA A 300 -10.09 -18.39 0.11
CA ALA A 300 -9.72 -17.28 0.97
C ALA A 300 -10.57 -16.06 0.60
N PHE A 301 -10.98 -15.29 1.60
CA PHE A 301 -11.76 -14.08 1.43
C PHE A 301 -11.15 -12.95 2.25
N ARG A 302 -11.07 -11.77 1.64
CA ARG A 302 -10.59 -10.53 2.24
C ARG A 302 -11.69 -9.48 2.13
N HIS A 303 -11.89 -8.73 3.20
CA HIS A 303 -12.69 -7.53 3.19
C HIS A 303 -12.04 -6.46 4.09
N ASP A 304 -11.72 -5.33 3.48
CA ASP A 304 -11.25 -4.11 4.13
C ASP A 304 -12.47 -3.21 4.29
N ILE A 305 -12.96 -3.09 5.52
CA ILE A 305 -14.29 -2.51 5.76
C ILE A 305 -14.22 -0.99 5.67
N GLN A 306 -13.21 -0.40 6.31
CA GLN A 306 -13.13 1.04 6.43
C GLN A 306 -11.69 1.50 6.54
N GLY A 307 -11.42 2.67 5.98
CA GLY A 307 -10.18 3.41 6.12
C GLY A 307 -9.06 2.92 5.23
N PHE A 308 -8.08 3.79 5.05
CA PHE A 308 -6.89 3.55 4.25
C PHE A 308 -5.66 3.48 5.14
N SER A 309 -4.78 2.52 4.88
CA SER A 309 -3.48 2.42 5.51
C SER A 309 -2.54 1.59 4.64
N GLN A 310 -1.35 1.25 5.15
CA GLN A 310 -0.46 0.31 4.46
C GLN A 310 -1.06 -1.11 4.34
N ASN A 311 -2.08 -1.43 5.16
CA ASN A 311 -2.68 -2.76 5.26
C ASN A 311 -4.10 -2.84 4.69
N PHE A 312 -4.82 -1.73 4.66
CA PHE A 312 -6.24 -1.68 4.32
C PHE A 312 -6.50 -0.66 3.21
N GLN A 313 -7.38 -1.05 2.29
CA GLN A 313 -7.93 -0.23 1.25
C GLN A 313 -9.45 -0.23 1.43
N GLU A 314 -10.05 0.88 1.83
CA GLU A 314 -11.48 0.96 2.14
C GLU A 314 -12.37 0.33 1.07
N ASP A 315 -13.39 -0.43 1.49
CA ASP A 315 -14.34 -1.18 0.66
C ASP A 315 -13.73 -2.23 -0.29
N GLN A 316 -12.43 -2.52 -0.18
CA GLN A 316 -11.80 -3.54 -1.00
C GLN A 316 -12.11 -4.94 -0.52
N MET A 317 -12.59 -5.76 -1.44
CA MET A 317 -12.81 -7.18 -1.23
C MET A 317 -11.99 -7.99 -2.24
N SER A 318 -11.61 -9.20 -1.82
CA SER A 318 -11.12 -10.19 -2.76
C SER A 318 -11.50 -11.59 -2.34
N VAL A 319 -11.65 -12.46 -3.33
CA VAL A 319 -11.84 -13.89 -3.13
C VAL A 319 -10.81 -14.65 -3.95
N THR A 320 -10.12 -15.59 -3.31
CA THR A 320 -9.20 -16.51 -3.97
C THR A 320 -9.73 -17.92 -3.81
N ALA A 321 -10.04 -18.58 -4.93
CA ALA A 321 -10.36 -19.99 -4.97
C ALA A 321 -9.17 -20.76 -5.54
N ALA A 322 -8.72 -21.81 -4.87
CA ALA A 322 -7.58 -22.59 -5.33
C ALA A 322 -7.80 -24.09 -5.10
N VAL A 323 -7.19 -24.91 -5.95
CA VAL A 323 -7.08 -26.36 -5.76
C VAL A 323 -5.63 -26.77 -5.87
N SER A 324 -5.13 -27.43 -4.82
CA SER A 324 -3.81 -28.04 -4.82
C SER A 324 -3.92 -29.56 -4.88
N ALA A 325 -2.97 -30.19 -5.56
CA ALA A 325 -2.80 -31.62 -5.63
C ALA A 325 -1.34 -31.98 -5.31
N THR A 326 -1.15 -32.74 -4.24
CA THR A 326 0.17 -33.16 -3.75
C THR A 326 0.35 -34.65 -3.92
N TYR A 327 1.19 -35.06 -4.87
CA TYR A 327 1.52 -36.46 -5.14
C TYR A 327 2.73 -36.92 -4.33
N GLN A 328 2.57 -38.02 -3.59
CA GLN A 328 3.59 -38.66 -2.75
C GLN A 328 4.32 -37.71 -1.79
N GLN A 329 3.69 -36.58 -1.40
CA GLN A 329 4.31 -35.52 -0.58
C GLN A 329 5.54 -34.86 -1.23
N LYS A 330 5.80 -35.12 -2.52
CA LYS A 330 6.97 -34.65 -3.26
C LYS A 330 6.65 -33.58 -4.28
N TYR A 331 5.60 -33.81 -5.06
CA TYR A 331 5.21 -32.93 -6.16
C TYR A 331 3.88 -32.28 -5.84
N THR A 332 3.85 -30.95 -5.79
CA THR A 332 2.62 -30.19 -5.58
C THR A 332 2.35 -29.36 -6.81
N ALA A 333 1.15 -29.48 -7.37
CA ALA A 333 0.62 -28.56 -8.37
C ALA A 333 -0.56 -27.81 -7.74
N GLU A 334 -0.63 -26.49 -7.93
CA GLU A 334 -1.73 -25.66 -7.45
C GLU A 334 -2.22 -24.76 -8.57
N LEU A 335 -3.54 -24.77 -8.77
CA LEU A 335 -4.25 -23.84 -9.65
C LEU A 335 -5.11 -22.93 -8.79
N GLY A 336 -4.90 -21.62 -8.92
CA GLY A 336 -5.65 -20.60 -8.20
C GLY A 336 -6.29 -19.58 -9.14
N TYR A 337 -7.38 -18.97 -8.69
CA TYR A 337 -7.99 -17.79 -9.30
C TYR A 337 -8.33 -16.79 -8.21
N THR A 338 -7.90 -15.55 -8.40
CA THR A 338 -8.21 -14.42 -7.50
C THR A 338 -9.06 -13.41 -8.25
N ASN A 339 -10.17 -13.03 -7.62
CA ASN A 339 -11.03 -11.94 -8.06
C ASN A 339 -11.01 -10.81 -7.04
N PHE A 340 -10.82 -9.58 -7.51
CA PHE A 340 -10.93 -8.34 -6.74
C PHE A 340 -12.26 -7.66 -7.06
N PHE A 341 -12.90 -7.09 -6.04
CA PHE A 341 -14.20 -6.41 -6.16
C PHE A 341 -14.46 -5.51 -4.95
N GLY A 342 -15.51 -4.70 -5.01
CA GLY A 342 -15.88 -3.78 -3.94
C GLY A 342 -16.46 -2.49 -4.47
N SER A 343 -16.78 -1.55 -3.58
CA SER A 343 -17.17 -0.17 -3.91
C SER A 343 -16.01 0.82 -3.76
N ASN A 344 -14.77 0.31 -3.76
CA ASN A 344 -13.61 1.12 -3.47
C ASN A 344 -13.31 2.12 -4.62
N GLU A 345 -13.21 3.39 -4.27
CA GLU A 345 -13.05 4.46 -5.27
C GLU A 345 -11.59 4.72 -5.64
N PHE A 346 -10.69 4.51 -4.67
CA PHE A 346 -9.27 4.84 -4.78
C PHE A 346 -8.39 3.61 -4.98
N SER A 347 -8.92 2.56 -5.61
CA SER A 347 -8.18 1.33 -5.95
C SER A 347 -7.85 1.27 -7.43
N ILE A 348 -6.67 0.75 -7.73
CA ILE A 348 -6.23 0.44 -9.09
C ILE A 348 -6.15 -1.06 -9.36
N ILE A 349 -6.62 -1.90 -8.42
CA ILE A 349 -6.48 -3.37 -8.52
C ILE A 349 -7.80 -4.11 -8.70
N ASP A 350 -8.94 -3.41 -8.70
CA ASP A 350 -10.27 -4.02 -8.77
C ASP A 350 -10.56 -4.73 -10.10
N ASP A 351 -9.82 -4.38 -11.15
CA ASP A 351 -9.87 -5.00 -12.46
C ASP A 351 -8.69 -5.94 -12.73
N ARG A 352 -7.88 -6.24 -11.71
CA ARG A 352 -6.64 -7.03 -11.83
C ARG A 352 -6.80 -8.49 -11.39
N ASP A 353 -7.91 -9.09 -11.77
CA ASP A 353 -8.14 -10.53 -11.60
C ASP A 353 -7.06 -11.36 -12.29
N PHE A 354 -6.66 -12.48 -11.67
CA PHE A 354 -5.65 -13.35 -12.25
C PHE A 354 -5.84 -14.82 -11.88
N ALA A 355 -5.40 -15.68 -12.79
CA ALA A 355 -5.19 -17.11 -12.53
C ALA A 355 -3.70 -17.37 -12.29
N SER A 356 -3.40 -18.28 -11.36
CA SER A 356 -2.03 -18.70 -11.05
C SER A 356 -1.89 -20.22 -11.18
N LEU A 357 -0.74 -20.66 -11.68
CA LEU A 357 -0.33 -22.06 -11.68
C LEU A 357 1.04 -22.16 -11.02
N ALA A 358 1.12 -22.92 -9.94
CA ALA A 358 2.37 -23.15 -9.22
C ALA A 358 2.72 -24.64 -9.21
N PHE A 359 4.00 -24.95 -9.41
CA PHE A 359 4.54 -26.30 -9.27
C PHE A 359 5.71 -26.29 -8.30
N LYS A 360 5.68 -27.21 -7.33
CA LYS A 360 6.72 -27.38 -6.31
C LYS A 360 7.20 -28.83 -6.30
N ALA A 361 8.52 -29.00 -6.24
CA ALA A 361 9.19 -30.28 -6.03
C ALA A 361 10.06 -30.21 -4.78
N ASN A 362 9.86 -31.15 -3.84
CA ASN A 362 10.74 -31.34 -2.69
C ASN A 362 11.71 -32.50 -2.98
N PHE A 363 13.01 -32.24 -2.86
CA PHE A 363 14.08 -33.19 -3.13
C PHE A 363 14.68 -33.76 -1.84
#